data_AF-Q3ACW4-F1
#
_entry.id   AF-Q3ACW4-F1
#
_cell.length_a   1.000
_cell.length_b   1.000
_cell.length_c   1.000
_cell.angle_alpha   90.00
_cell.angle_beta   90.00
_cell.angle_gamma   90.00
#
_symmetry.space_group_name_H-M   'P 1'
#
loop_
_entity.id
_entity.type
_entity.pdbx_description
1 polymer ?
#
loop_
_entity_poly.entity_id
_entity_poly.type
_entity_poly.pdbx_seq_one_letter_code
_entity_poly.pdbx_strand_id
1 'polypeptide(L)'
;MKSPLEKLKYEVAGELGIGTDDTTYRQNLEKMKIEAAREIGIYDQVKDGYWGEVPSRECGRVGGRLGGKIGGNMVKKLIALAEQQLQQKW
;
A
#
# COMPACT_ATOMS: atom_id res chain seq x y z
N MET A 1 17.44 10.37 7.67
CA MET A 1 17.47 8.89 7.78
C MET A 1 16.04 8.36 7.82
N LYS A 2 15.67 7.39 6.97
CA LYS A 2 14.32 6.79 6.97
C LYS A 2 14.08 5.99 8.26
N SER A 3 12.87 6.06 8.83
CA SER A 3 12.51 5.26 10.00
C SER A 3 12.55 3.76 9.67
N PRO A 4 12.69 2.86 10.67
CA PRO A 4 12.64 1.42 10.43
C PRO A 4 11.34 0.99 9.72
N LEU A 5 10.21 1.58 10.10
CA LEU A 5 8.92 1.31 9.46
C LEU A 5 8.89 1.75 8.00
N GLU A 6 9.48 2.90 7.67
CA GLU A 6 9.62 3.34 6.28
C GLU A 6 10.49 2.38 5.47
N LYS A 7 11.58 1.85 6.05
CA LYS A 7 12.42 0.85 5.37
C LYS A 7 11.62 -0.42 5.07
N LEU A 8 10.87 -0.92 6.05
CA LEU A 8 9.99 -2.08 5.88
C LEU A 8 8.92 -1.85 4.80
N LYS A 9 8.36 -0.64 4.73
CA LYS A 9 7.41 -0.27 3.66
C LYS A 9 8.02 -0.44 2.27
N TYR A 10 9.25 0.04 2.05
CA TYR A 10 9.91 -0.09 0.75
C TYR A 10 10.41 -1.51 0.45
N GLU A 11 10.77 -2.28 1.48
CA GLU A 11 11.08 -3.70 1.34
C GLU A 11 9.84 -4.45 0.82
N VAL A 12 8.70 -4.32 1.51
CA VAL A 12 7.44 -4.93 1.11
C VAL A 12 6.98 -4.43 -0.26
N ALA A 13 7.09 -3.14 -0.52
CA ALA A 13 6.75 -2.58 -1.82
C ALA A 13 7.68 -3.11 -2.94
N GLY A 14 8.95 -3.35 -2.65
CA GLY A 14 9.90 -3.99 -3.55
C GLY A 14 9.51 -5.45 -3.88
N GLU A 15 9.16 -6.24 -2.85
CA GLU A 15 8.68 -7.62 -3.02
C GLU A 15 7.41 -7.70 -3.87
N LEU A 16 6.55 -6.69 -3.77
CA LEU A 16 5.32 -6.57 -4.56
C LEU A 16 5.55 -5.97 -5.96
N GLY A 17 6.79 -5.63 -6.33
CA GLY A 17 7.12 -5.02 -7.62
C GLY A 17 6.62 -3.58 -7.78
N ILE A 18 6.25 -2.90 -6.68
CA ILE A 18 5.71 -1.53 -6.69
C ILE A 18 6.85 -0.50 -6.67
N GLY A 19 7.93 -0.76 -5.95
CA GLY A 19 9.11 0.13 -5.93
C GLY A 19 9.84 0.13 -4.60
N THR A 20 11.14 0.39 -4.64
CA THR A 20 12.06 0.36 -3.48
C THR A 20 12.44 1.74 -2.97
N ASP A 21 12.08 2.80 -3.70
CA ASP A 21 12.27 4.20 -3.32
C ASP A 21 10.95 4.98 -3.38
N ASP A 22 10.94 6.20 -2.80
CA ASP A 22 9.72 7.00 -2.67
C ASP A 22 9.16 7.43 -4.03
N THR A 23 10.03 7.75 -4.99
CA THR A 23 9.62 8.23 -6.31
C THR A 23 8.96 7.11 -7.11
N THR A 24 9.64 5.97 -7.25
CA THR A 24 9.10 4.80 -7.97
C THR A 24 7.82 4.29 -7.31
N TYR A 25 7.82 4.21 -5.98
CA TYR A 25 6.66 3.80 -5.20
C TYR A 25 5.44 4.66 -5.49
N ARG A 26 5.57 6.00 -5.41
CA ARG A 26 4.45 6.91 -5.66
C ARG A 26 3.94 6.83 -7.10
N GLN A 27 4.83 6.77 -8.07
CA GLN A 27 4.46 6.68 -9.48
C GLN A 27 3.69 5.40 -9.79
N ASN A 28 4.18 4.25 -9.33
CA ASN A 28 3.52 2.97 -9.57
C ASN A 28 2.23 2.85 -8.76
N LEU A 29 2.21 3.33 -7.51
CA LEU A 29 0.98 3.37 -6.71
C LEU A 29 -0.11 4.19 -7.40
N GLU A 30 0.25 5.33 -7.99
CA GLU A 30 -0.72 6.17 -8.70
C GLU A 30 -1.26 5.52 -9.97
N LYS A 31 -0.39 4.88 -10.77
CA LYS A 31 -0.83 4.07 -11.93
C LYS A 31 -1.82 2.99 -11.52
N MET A 32 -1.50 2.24 -10.45
CA MET A 32 -2.37 1.17 -9.99
C MET A 32 -3.70 1.69 -9.41
N LYS A 33 -3.75 2.88 -8.79
CA LYS A 33 -5.01 3.53 -8.38
C LYS A 33 -5.89 3.83 -9.59
N ILE A 34 -5.30 4.41 -10.63
CA ILE A 34 -6.00 4.74 -11.87
C ILE A 34 -6.55 3.47 -12.52
N GLU A 35 -5.75 2.41 -12.61
CA GLU A 35 -6.19 1.10 -13.12
C GLU A 35 -7.33 0.52 -12.30
N ALA A 36 -7.18 0.48 -10.97
CA ALA A 36 -8.23 0.00 -10.08
C ALA A 36 -9.51 0.83 -10.18
N ALA A 37 -9.42 2.15 -10.33
CA ALA A 37 -10.56 3.05 -10.53
C ALA A 37 -11.27 2.78 -11.87
N ARG A 38 -10.52 2.49 -12.94
CA ARG A 38 -11.07 2.09 -14.24
C ARG A 38 -11.80 0.75 -14.15
N GLU A 39 -11.21 -0.24 -13.49
CA GLU A 39 -11.80 -1.57 -13.34
C GLU A 39 -13.14 -1.56 -12.58
N ILE A 40 -13.31 -0.65 -11.63
CA ILE A 40 -14.56 -0.55 -10.84
C ILE A 40 -15.51 0.54 -11.36
N GLY A 41 -15.17 1.21 -12.46
CA GLY A 41 -16.04 2.17 -13.15
C GLY A 41 -16.16 3.55 -12.50
N ILE A 42 -15.20 3.95 -11.65
CA ILE A 42 -15.22 5.27 -10.98
C ILE A 42 -14.19 6.25 -11.53
N TYR A 43 -13.42 5.86 -12.56
CA TYR A 43 -12.32 6.67 -13.10
C TYR A 43 -12.70 8.11 -13.40
N ASP A 44 -13.87 8.34 -14.03
CA ASP A 44 -14.33 9.70 -14.36
C ASP A 44 -14.57 10.60 -13.15
N GLN A 45 -14.84 10.02 -11.99
CA GLN A 45 -15.05 10.75 -10.74
C GLN A 45 -13.74 11.15 -10.06
N VAL A 46 -12.62 10.52 -10.43
CA VAL A 46 -11.31 10.67 -9.76
C VAL A 46 -10.19 11.09 -10.69
N LYS A 47 -10.48 11.35 -11.97
CA LYS A 47 -9.48 11.64 -13.00
C LYS A 47 -8.73 12.96 -12.78
N ASP A 48 -9.29 13.87 -12.00
CA ASP A 48 -8.66 15.11 -11.54
C ASP A 48 -7.85 14.92 -10.25
N GLY A 49 -7.84 13.70 -9.70
CA GLY A 49 -7.15 13.35 -8.46
C GLY A 49 -7.96 13.62 -7.19
N TYR A 50 -9.19 14.15 -7.29
CA TYR A 50 -10.04 14.39 -6.13
C TYR A 50 -10.91 13.16 -5.82
N TRP A 51 -10.88 12.72 -4.55
CA TRP A 51 -11.62 11.54 -4.08
C TRP A 51 -12.75 11.90 -3.12
N GLY A 52 -12.95 13.18 -2.82
CA GLY A 52 -13.86 13.61 -1.74
C GLY A 52 -15.35 13.39 -2.05
N GLU A 53 -15.75 13.47 -3.33
CA GLU A 53 -17.14 13.17 -3.73
C GLU A 53 -17.40 11.67 -3.93
N VAL A 54 -16.36 10.85 -3.91
CA VAL A 54 -16.50 9.41 -4.12
C VAL A 54 -16.91 8.75 -2.80
N PRO A 55 -17.94 7.87 -2.79
CA PRO A 55 -18.35 7.18 -1.59
C PRO A 55 -17.19 6.43 -0.94
N SER A 56 -17.04 6.53 0.38
CA SER A 56 -15.90 5.94 1.11
C SER A 56 -15.73 4.44 0.86
N ARG A 57 -16.84 3.72 0.57
CA ARG A 57 -16.82 2.32 0.17
C ARG A 57 -16.03 2.09 -1.13
N GLU A 58 -16.22 2.95 -2.14
CA GLU A 58 -15.51 2.86 -3.42
C GLU A 58 -14.05 3.28 -3.28
N CYS A 59 -13.77 4.33 -2.50
CA CYS A 59 -12.39 4.70 -2.10
C CYS A 59 -11.67 3.53 -1.41
N GLY A 60 -12.36 2.83 -0.50
CA GLY A 60 -11.86 1.64 0.18
C GLY A 60 -11.61 0.46 -0.77
N ARG A 61 -12.46 0.26 -1.79
CA ARG A 61 -12.25 -0.76 -2.82
C ARG A 61 -10.97 -0.52 -3.62
N VAL A 62 -10.69 0.74 -3.99
CA VAL A 62 -9.42 1.09 -4.66
C VAL A 62 -8.25 0.97 -3.69
N GLY A 63 -8.32 1.61 -2.52
CA GLY A 63 -7.25 1.62 -1.53
C GLY A 63 -6.89 0.22 -1.02
N GLY A 64 -7.87 -0.66 -0.84
CA GLY A 64 -7.68 -2.04 -0.39
C GLY A 64 -6.90 -2.90 -1.39
N ARG A 65 -7.04 -2.64 -2.70
CA ARG A 65 -6.26 -3.34 -3.75
C ARG A 65 -4.77 -3.00 -3.71
N LEU A 66 -4.43 -1.86 -3.11
CA LEU A 66 -3.09 -1.27 -3.13
C LEU A 66 -2.47 -1.22 -1.73
N GLY A 67 -2.91 -0.24 -0.94
CA GLY A 67 -2.45 -0.01 0.43
C GLY A 67 -2.77 -1.18 1.35
N GLY A 68 -3.87 -1.90 1.10
CA GLY A 68 -4.19 -3.13 1.84
C GLY A 68 -3.14 -4.22 1.68
N LYS A 69 -2.57 -4.40 0.49
CA LYS A 69 -1.52 -5.41 0.25
C LYS A 69 -0.20 -5.02 0.91
N ILE A 70 0.20 -3.76 0.78
CA ILE A 70 1.45 -3.26 1.38
C ILE A 70 1.34 -3.29 2.90
N GLY A 71 0.34 -2.60 3.48
CA GLY A 71 0.14 -2.53 4.91
C GLY A 71 -0.11 -3.90 5.55
N GLY A 72 -0.90 -4.75 4.91
CA GLY A 72 -1.15 -6.12 5.39
C GLY A 72 0.11 -6.96 5.46
N ASN A 73 0.98 -6.91 4.43
CA ASN A 73 2.26 -7.62 4.45
C ASN A 73 3.24 -7.03 5.46
N MET A 74 3.25 -5.71 5.64
CA MET A 74 4.04 -5.07 6.71
C MET A 74 3.61 -5.58 8.09
N VAL A 75 2.30 -5.61 8.39
CA VAL A 75 1.79 -6.11 9.67
C VAL A 75 2.17 -7.58 9.88
N LYS A 76 2.02 -8.44 8.86
CA LYS A 76 2.44 -9.85 8.94
C LYS A 76 3.93 -10.00 9.28
N LYS A 77 4.80 -9.24 8.62
CA LYS A 77 6.24 -9.25 8.91
C LYS A 77 6.54 -8.75 10.33
N LEU A 78 5.87 -7.69 10.78
CA LEU A 78 6.03 -7.18 12.14
C LEU A 78 5.62 -8.21 13.20
N ILE A 79 4.51 -8.92 12.98
CA ILE A 79 4.07 -10.02 13.85
C ILE A 79 5.12 -11.13 13.89
N ALA A 80 5.61 -11.58 12.73
CA ALA A 80 6.63 -12.63 12.66
C ALA A 80 7.92 -12.24 13.41
N LEU A 81 8.36 -10.99 13.28
CA LEU A 81 9.51 -10.46 14.03
C LEU A 81 9.25 -10.45 15.54
N ALA A 82 8.04 -10.07 15.97
CA ALA A 82 7.66 -10.07 17.37
C ALA A 82 7.62 -11.50 17.95
N GLU A 83 7.08 -12.47 17.21
CA GLU A 83 7.07 -13.89 17.59
C GLU A 83 8.48 -14.44 17.76
N GLN A 84 9.40 -14.14 16.82
CA GLN A 84 10.81 -14.53 16.94
C GLN A 84 11.48 -13.94 18.17
N GLN A 85 11.22 -12.67 18.49
CA GLN A 85 11.76 -12.03 19.69
C GLN A 85 11.22 -12.64 20.98
N LEU A 86 9.96 -13.07 20.98
CA LEU A 86 9.38 -13.77 22.12
C LEU A 86 10.04 -15.15 22.29
N GLN A 87 10.25 -15.91 21.21
CA GLN A 87 10.92 -17.22 21.26
C GLN A 87 12.37 -17.14 21.75
N GLN A 88 13.12 -16.09 21.42
CA GLN A 88 14.50 -15.90 21.87
C GLN A 88 14.63 -15.52 23.35
N LYS A 89 13.54 -15.10 23.99
CA LYS A 89 13.51 -14.72 25.41
C LYS A 89 13.24 -15.89 26.36
N TRP A 90 12.98 -17.07 25.83
CA TRP A 90 12.79 -18.32 26.56
C TRP A 90 13.82 -19.35 26.14
#